data_AF-J9DU49-F1
#
_entry.id   AF-J9DU49-F1
#
_cell.length_a   1.000
_cell.length_b   1.000
_cell.length_c   1.000
_cell.angle_alpha   90.00
_cell.angle_beta   90.00
_cell.angle_gamma   90.00
#
_symmetry.space_group_name_H-M   'P 1'
#
loop_
_entity.id
_entity.type
_entity.pdbx_description
1 polymer ?
#
loop_
_entity_poly.entity_id
_entity_poly.type
_entity_poly.pdbx_seq_one_letter_code
_entity_poly.pdbx_strand_id
1 'polypeptide(L)'
;MGLAISLVSAYPEKVWYHKCPSRGVNCSNTALITQRGCAIWYDEPKLLEDIEEHLGVTVPQIDNDFIVPVDEFDGKVVYGAKRTNTGSLYEGHAVQLSGAVAQLVDLERSLQL
;
A
#
# COMPACT_ATOMS: atom_id res chain seq x y z
N MET A 1 1.42 6.78 -3.17
CA MET A 1 2.28 6.14 -2.17
C MET A 1 1.49 5.02 -1.52
N GLY A 2 2.12 3.89 -1.21
CA GLY A 2 1.46 2.70 -0.66
C GLY A 2 1.97 2.40 0.76
N LEU A 3 1.13 1.77 1.57
CA LEU A 3 1.50 1.26 2.89
C LEU A 3 1.80 -0.23 2.76
N ALA A 4 2.92 -0.68 3.33
CA ALA A 4 3.24 -2.09 3.50
C ALA A 4 3.19 -2.41 5.00
N ILE A 5 2.50 -3.49 5.36
CA ILE A 5 2.41 -4.01 6.73
C ILE A 5 2.97 -5.43 6.70
N SER A 6 3.92 -5.70 7.59
CA SER A 6 4.49 -7.03 7.80
C SER A 6 3.91 -7.63 9.08
N LEU A 7 3.42 -8.86 9.02
CA LEU A 7 3.05 -9.65 10.19
C LEU A 7 4.23 -10.58 10.48
N VAL A 8 4.78 -10.50 11.70
CA VAL A 8 5.99 -11.23 12.09
C VAL A 8 5.69 -11.98 13.38
N SER A 9 5.78 -13.30 13.32
CA SER A 9 5.58 -14.22 14.43
C SER A 9 6.82 -14.27 15.32
N ALA A 10 6.62 -14.34 16.63
CA ALA A 10 7.73 -14.52 17.59
C ALA A 10 8.25 -15.98 17.62
N TYR A 11 7.57 -16.91 16.94
CA TYR A 11 7.89 -18.33 16.95
C TYR A 11 8.16 -18.83 15.53
N PRO A 12 9.05 -19.82 15.35
CA PRO A 12 9.29 -20.41 14.04
C PRO A 12 7.99 -21.02 13.47
N GLU A 13 7.67 -20.64 12.23
CA GLU A 13 6.48 -21.15 11.55
C GLU A 13 6.82 -22.19 10.51
N LYS A 14 6.01 -23.24 10.42
CA LYS A 14 6.20 -24.28 9.41
C LYS A 14 5.45 -23.89 8.14
N VAL A 15 6.19 -23.44 7.14
CA VAL A 15 5.63 -22.96 5.88
C VAL A 15 5.87 -23.96 4.76
N TRP A 16 4.98 -23.96 3.78
CA TRP A 16 5.15 -24.73 2.56
C TRP A 16 6.20 -24.09 1.68
N TYR A 17 7.19 -24.88 1.29
CA TYR A 17 8.30 -24.48 0.44
C TYR A 17 8.54 -25.54 -0.62
N HIS A 18 7.87 -25.37 -1.76
CA HIS A 18 7.91 -26.33 -2.84
C HIS A 18 9.25 -26.31 -3.59
N LYS A 19 10.09 -27.31 -3.32
CA LYS A 19 11.25 -27.67 -4.17
C LYS A 19 10.94 -28.81 -5.14
N CYS A 20 9.74 -29.37 -5.11
CA CYS A 20 9.35 -30.46 -6.01
C CYS A 20 9.29 -29.98 -7.48
N PRO A 21 9.60 -30.85 -8.47
CA PRO A 21 9.55 -30.48 -9.88
C PRO A 21 8.17 -29.98 -10.34
N SER A 22 7.09 -30.46 -9.72
CA SER A 22 5.72 -30.03 -10.00
C SER A 22 5.37 -28.64 -9.42
N ARG A 23 6.29 -27.97 -8.72
CA ARG A 23 6.10 -26.65 -8.10
C ARG A 23 4.83 -26.54 -7.24
N GLY A 24 4.48 -27.62 -6.54
CA GLY A 24 3.32 -27.67 -5.66
C GLY A 24 2.04 -28.17 -6.31
N VAL A 25 2.01 -28.36 -7.63
CA VAL A 25 0.85 -28.96 -8.31
C VAL A 25 0.63 -30.37 -7.74
N ASN A 26 -0.54 -30.57 -7.11
CA ASN A 26 -0.97 -31.79 -6.41
C ASN A 26 0.01 -32.31 -5.35
N CYS A 27 0.82 -31.43 -4.75
CA CYS A 27 1.72 -31.80 -3.66
C CYS A 27 1.02 -31.62 -2.31
N SER A 28 1.04 -32.65 -1.46
CA SER A 28 0.55 -32.60 -0.07
C SER A 28 1.61 -33.01 0.96
N ASN A 29 2.87 -33.08 0.54
CA ASN A 29 3.96 -33.55 1.40
C ASN A 29 4.42 -32.46 2.37
N THR A 30 3.89 -32.51 3.58
CA THR A 30 4.20 -31.58 4.67
C THR A 30 5.49 -31.91 5.43
N ALA A 31 6.27 -32.92 5.04
CA ALA A 31 7.55 -33.20 5.68
C ALA A 31 8.56 -32.07 5.40
N LEU A 32 9.61 -31.98 6.22
CA LEU A 32 10.66 -30.99 6.00
C LEU A 32 11.47 -31.32 4.74
N ILE A 33 12.05 -30.30 4.09
CA ILE A 33 12.96 -30.52 2.94
C ILE A 33 14.14 -31.45 3.28
N THR A 34 14.60 -31.44 4.54
CA THR A 34 15.65 -32.35 5.05
C THR A 34 15.20 -33.81 5.08
N GLN A 35 13.89 -34.04 5.07
CA GLN A 35 13.22 -35.35 5.04
C GLN A 35 12.55 -35.60 3.68
N ARG A 36 13.03 -34.96 2.61
CA ARG A 36 12.47 -35.06 1.24
C ARG A 36 11.02 -34.60 1.12
N GLY A 37 10.56 -33.72 2.01
CA GLY A 37 9.24 -33.07 1.92
C GLY A 37 9.27 -31.68 1.29
N CYS A 38 8.16 -30.94 1.43
CA CYS A 38 7.95 -29.62 0.84
C CYS A 38 7.62 -28.54 1.89
N ALA A 39 8.17 -28.65 3.09
CA ALA A 39 8.07 -27.63 4.13
C ALA A 39 9.43 -27.21 4.68
N ILE A 40 9.52 -25.99 5.19
CA ILE A 40 10.65 -25.47 5.96
C ILE A 40 10.14 -24.84 7.25
N TRP A 41 11.05 -24.69 8.21
CA TRP A 41 10.84 -23.75 9.31
C TRP A 41 11.29 -22.37 8.85
N TYR A 42 10.42 -21.40 9.04
CA TYR A 42 10.63 -20.01 8.67
C TYR A 42 10.90 -19.21 9.95
N ASP A 43 12.04 -18.53 9.97
CA ASP A 43 12.49 -17.69 11.08
C ASP A 43 12.18 -16.23 10.72
N GLU A 44 10.95 -15.82 11.02
CA GLU A 44 10.45 -14.49 10.67
C GLU A 44 11.17 -13.35 11.39
N PRO A 45 11.56 -13.45 12.68
CA PRO A 45 12.38 -12.44 13.34
C PRO A 45 13.69 -12.18 12.61
N LYS A 46 14.39 -13.24 12.20
CA LYS A 46 15.64 -13.10 11.44
C LYS A 46 15.42 -12.44 10.08
N LEU A 47 14.33 -12.77 9.39
CA LEU A 47 14.02 -12.16 8.10
C LEU A 47 13.67 -10.68 8.23
N LEU A 48 13.02 -10.28 9.33
CA LEU A 48 12.80 -8.88 9.64
C LEU A 48 14.13 -8.14 9.81
N GLU A 49 15.08 -8.72 10.57
CA GLU A 49 16.43 -8.17 10.73
C GLU A 49 17.15 -7.99 9.38
N ASP A 50 17.13 -9.01 8.52
CA ASP A 50 17.74 -8.96 7.18
C ASP A 50 17.10 -7.85 6.30
N ILE A 51 15.79 -7.64 6.43
CA ILE A 51 15.06 -6.57 5.71
C ILE A 51 15.47 -5.19 6.23
N GLU A 52 15.53 -5.01 7.55
CA GLU A 52 15.94 -3.75 8.18
C GLU A 52 17.39 -3.39 7.82
N GLU A 53 18.29 -4.38 7.80
CA GLU A 53 19.68 -4.20 7.34
C GLU A 53 19.73 -3.75 5.88
N HIS A 54 18.93 -4.37 5.01
CA HIS A 54 18.88 -4.01 3.59
C HIS A 54 18.31 -2.61 3.34
N LEU A 55 17.29 -2.22 4.11
CA LEU A 55 16.66 -0.90 4.00
C LEU A 55 17.48 0.18 4.72
N GLY A 56 18.36 -0.19 5.65
CA GLY A 56 19.12 0.73 6.49
C GLY A 56 18.26 1.51 7.49
N VAL A 57 17.03 1.05 7.75
CA VAL A 57 16.07 1.67 8.67
C VAL A 57 15.37 0.59 9.49
N THR A 58 15.02 0.93 10.72
CA THR A 58 14.25 0.06 11.60
C THR A 58 12.75 0.13 11.28
N VAL A 59 12.16 -1.05 11.16
CA VAL A 59 10.75 -1.42 11.20
C VAL A 59 9.90 -0.82 12.34
N PRO A 60 9.11 0.26 12.22
CA PRO A 60 8.22 0.63 13.33
C PRO A 60 7.24 -0.51 13.65
N GLN A 61 7.25 -0.96 14.90
CA GLN A 61 6.31 -1.98 15.40
C GLN A 61 5.04 -1.31 15.93
N ILE A 62 3.90 -1.93 15.65
CA ILE A 62 2.58 -1.51 16.13
C ILE A 62 2.12 -2.45 17.24
N ASP A 63 1.35 -1.93 18.20
CA ASP A 63 0.72 -2.73 19.25
C ASP A 63 -0.62 -3.32 18.73
N ASN A 64 -1.32 -4.03 19.61
CA ASN A 64 -2.61 -4.67 19.38
C ASN A 64 -3.75 -3.68 19.08
N ASP A 65 -3.52 -2.38 19.24
CA ASP A 65 -4.44 -1.32 18.85
C ASP A 65 -4.42 -1.02 17.34
N PHE A 66 -3.46 -1.61 16.61
CA PHE A 66 -3.25 -1.42 15.17
C PHE A 66 -3.13 0.06 14.75
N ILE A 67 -2.62 0.90 15.65
CA ILE A 67 -2.40 2.33 15.36
C ILE A 67 -1.07 2.47 14.61
N VAL A 68 -1.16 2.73 13.30
CA VAL A 68 0.02 2.97 12.47
C VAL A 68 0.55 4.39 12.73
N PRO A 69 1.82 4.56 13.14
CA PRO A 69 2.39 5.87 13.36
C PRO A 69 2.37 6.69 12.06
N VAL A 70 2.03 7.97 12.19
CA VAL A 70 2.02 8.90 11.06
C VAL A 70 3.46 9.24 10.73
N ASP A 71 3.97 8.68 9.64
CA ASP A 71 5.25 9.12 9.08
C ASP A 71 4.98 10.32 8.17
N GLU A 72 5.52 11.49 8.54
CA GLU A 72 5.35 12.74 7.79
C GLU A 72 6.19 12.72 6.51
N PHE A 73 5.84 11.84 5.56
CA PHE A 73 6.34 11.98 4.22
C PHE A 73 5.63 13.16 3.54
N ASP A 74 6.26 14.34 3.59
CA ASP A 74 5.84 15.59 2.93
C ASP A 74 4.44 16.10 3.32
N GLY A 75 3.94 15.76 4.51
CA GLY A 75 2.69 16.29 5.08
C GLY A 75 1.40 16.03 4.26
N LYS A 76 1.46 15.13 3.26
CA LYS A 76 0.39 14.96 2.24
C LYS A 76 -0.35 13.63 2.32
N VAL A 77 0.17 12.63 3.05
CA VAL A 77 -0.39 11.28 3.02
C VAL A 77 -0.59 10.75 4.43
N VAL A 78 -1.86 10.60 4.82
CA VAL A 78 -2.28 9.85 6.01
C VAL A 78 -2.82 8.51 5.53
N TYR A 79 -2.17 7.41 5.89
CA TYR A 79 -2.66 6.07 5.60
C TYR A 79 -3.76 5.68 6.59
N GLY A 80 -4.71 4.83 6.16
CA GLY A 80 -5.80 4.36 7.03
C GLY A 80 -6.96 5.34 7.24
N ALA A 81 -6.84 6.60 6.82
CA ALA A 81 -7.95 7.56 6.83
C ALA A 81 -8.78 7.45 5.55
N LYS A 82 -10.10 7.24 5.67
CA LYS A 82 -11.03 7.54 4.57
C LYS A 82 -10.81 9.00 4.21
N ARG A 83 -10.46 9.30 2.95
CA ARG A 83 -10.48 10.68 2.46
C ARG A 83 -11.82 11.28 2.86
N THR A 84 -11.82 12.21 3.81
CA THR A 84 -12.96 13.11 3.98
C THR A 84 -13.16 13.73 2.62
N ASN A 85 -14.39 13.70 2.11
CA ASN A 85 -14.71 14.26 0.81
C ASN A 85 -14.68 15.80 0.88
N THR A 86 -13.57 16.38 1.34
CA THR A 86 -13.10 17.66 0.85
C THR A 86 -12.68 17.39 -0.59
N GLY A 87 -13.69 17.33 -1.47
CA GLY A 87 -13.44 17.45 -2.90
C GLY A 87 -12.47 18.60 -3.10
N SER A 88 -11.51 18.43 -4.00
CA SER A 88 -10.61 19.53 -4.35
C SER A 88 -11.44 20.81 -4.47
N LEU A 89 -10.97 21.93 -3.93
CA LEU A 89 -11.54 23.29 -4.13
C LEU A 89 -11.68 23.67 -5.61
N TYR A 90 -11.39 22.75 -6.51
CA TYR A 90 -11.78 22.70 -7.90
C TYR A 90 -13.30 22.78 -8.05
N GLU A 91 -13.82 24.01 -7.93
CA GLU A 91 -15.03 24.44 -8.61
C GLU A 91 -14.80 24.14 -10.09
N GLY A 92 -15.43 23.09 -10.61
CA GLY A 92 -15.09 22.53 -11.93
C GLY A 92 -15.05 23.55 -13.07
N HIS A 93 -14.56 23.14 -14.25
CA HIS A 93 -14.38 24.02 -15.41
C HIS A 93 -15.53 24.99 -15.71
N ALA A 94 -16.78 24.64 -15.38
CA ALA A 94 -17.93 25.53 -15.50
C ALA A 94 -17.78 26.87 -14.75
N VAL A 95 -17.25 26.85 -13.52
CA VAL A 95 -17.06 28.08 -12.73
C VAL A 95 -15.87 28.88 -13.24
N GLN A 96 -14.79 28.19 -13.64
CA GLN A 96 -13.60 28.81 -14.24
C GLN A 96 -13.91 29.53 -15.57
N LEU A 97 -14.85 29.00 -16.36
CA LEU A 97 -15.24 29.55 -17.66
C LEU A 97 -16.32 30.64 -17.58
N SER A 98 -16.91 30.89 -16.41
CA SER A 98 -18.03 31.84 -16.23
C SER A 98 -17.73 33.24 -16.76
N GLY A 99 -16.53 33.77 -16.50
CA GLY A 99 -16.10 35.09 -16.99
C GLY A 99 -15.94 35.15 -18.51
N ALA A 100 -15.39 34.09 -19.12
CA ALA A 100 -15.24 34.01 -20.57
C ALA A 100 -16.60 33.88 -21.28
N VAL A 101 -17.54 33.13 -20.69
CA VAL A 101 -18.92 33.03 -21.20
C VAL A 101 -19.63 34.38 -21.16
N ALA A 102 -19.47 35.16 -20.08
CA ALA A 102 -20.05 36.50 -19.99
C ALA A 102 -19.53 37.43 -21.10
N GLN A 103 -18.23 37.41 -21.36
CA GLN A 103 -17.62 38.20 -22.45
C GLN A 103 -18.14 37.80 -23.83
N LEU A 104 -18.33 36.50 -24.08
CA LEU A 104 -18.90 36.01 -25.34
C LEU A 104 -20.35 36.45 -25.53
N VAL A 105 -21.16 36.47 -24.46
CA VAL A 105 -22.54 36.96 -24.50
C VAL A 105 -22.59 38.46 -24.83
N ASP A 106 -21.69 39.26 -24.27
CA ASP A 106 -21.64 40.70 -24.56
C ASP A 106 -21.19 40.97 -26.00
N LEU A 107 -20.21 40.19 -26.50
CA LEU A 107 -19.79 40.23 -27.90
C LEU A 107 -20.93 39.83 -28.85
N GLU A 108 -21.65 38.76 -28.55
CA GLU A 108 -22.80 38.31 -29.33
C GLU A 108 -23.88 39.40 -29.41
N ARG A 109 -24.21 40.03 -28.27
CA ARG A 109 -25.16 41.17 -28.22
C ARG A 109 -24.69 42.35 -29.06
N SER A 110 -23.39 42.65 -29.05
CA SER A 110 -22.83 43.76 -29.83
C SER A 110 -22.84 43.51 -31.34
N LEU A 111 -22.86 42.23 -31.76
CA LEU A 111 -22.90 41.83 -33.17
C LEU A 111 -24.32 41.60 -33.70
N GLN A 112 -25.32 41.43 -32.82
CA GLN A 112 -26.73 41.20 -33.17
C GLN A 112 -27.57 42.50 -33.27
N LEU A 113 -26.97 43.67 -33.04
CA LEU A 113 -27.52 45.00 -33.34
C LEU A 113 -26.90 45.55 -34.64
#